data_AF-A0A016UXB4-F1
#
_entry.id   AF-A0A016UXB4-F1
#
_cell.length_a   1.000
_cell.length_b   1.000
_cell.length_c   1.000
_cell.angle_alpha   90.00
_cell.angle_beta   90.00
_cell.angle_gamma   90.00
#
_symmetry.space_group_name_H-M   'P 1'
#
loop_
_entity.id
_entity.type
_entity.pdbx_description
1 polymer ?
#
loop_
_entity_poly.entity_id
_entity_poly.type
_entity_poly.pdbx_seq_one_letter_code
_entity_poly.pdbx_strand_id
1 'polypeptide(L)'
;MLLIFVFLSCVCVGLADWTSEPLCILKNVGKCPTGFTAHELTLSLQTDVNPNEKGYDGRNLMRLGFAGDSSLEYSAYDGLYTLALQACCKR
;
A
#
# COMPACT_ATOMS: atom_id res chain seq x y z
N MET A 1 6.47 -52.99 18.35
CA MET A 1 6.03 -52.47 17.04
C MET A 1 5.19 -51.24 17.31
N LEU A 2 5.84 -50.07 17.33
CA LEU A 2 5.24 -48.76 17.61
C LEU A 2 4.44 -48.31 16.38
N LEU A 3 3.14 -48.06 16.51
CA LEU A 3 2.37 -47.34 15.50
C LEU A 3 2.12 -45.92 15.98
N ILE A 4 2.85 -45.03 15.32
CA ILE A 4 2.78 -43.58 15.35
C ILE A 4 1.40 -43.17 14.82
N PHE A 5 0.56 -42.59 15.68
CA PHE A 5 -0.55 -41.74 15.24
C PHE A 5 -0.20 -40.30 15.60
N VAL A 6 0.36 -39.60 14.61
CA VAL A 6 0.49 -38.15 14.59
C VAL A 6 -0.93 -37.58 14.60
N PHE A 7 -1.45 -37.31 15.80
CA PHE A 7 -2.48 -36.29 15.94
C PHE A 7 -1.79 -34.96 15.71
N LEU A 8 -1.79 -34.57 14.44
CA LEU A 8 -1.49 -33.24 13.98
C LEU A 8 -2.59 -32.34 14.57
N SER A 9 -2.42 -31.98 15.84
CA SER A 9 -3.23 -30.98 16.50
C SER A 9 -3.14 -29.74 15.65
N CYS A 10 -4.24 -29.50 14.93
CA CYS A 10 -4.58 -28.26 14.29
C CYS A 10 -4.69 -27.21 15.41
N VAL A 11 -3.54 -26.79 15.95
CA VAL A 11 -3.47 -25.62 16.81
C VAL A 11 -3.77 -24.48 15.86
N CYS A 12 -5.05 -24.11 15.87
CA CYS A 12 -5.54 -22.86 15.36
C CYS A 12 -4.67 -21.80 16.03
N VAL A 13 -3.62 -21.36 15.32
CA VAL A 13 -2.94 -20.12 15.63
C VAL A 13 -4.01 -19.08 15.39
N GLY A 14 -4.77 -18.77 16.44
CA GLY A 14 -5.69 -17.65 16.43
C GLY A 14 -4.89 -16.47 15.92
N LEU A 15 -5.35 -15.84 14.84
CA LEU A 15 -4.77 -14.61 14.35
C LEU A 15 -4.88 -13.61 15.50
N ALA A 16 -3.81 -13.53 16.30
CA ALA A 16 -3.69 -12.55 17.34
C ALA A 16 -3.85 -11.20 16.68
N ASP A 17 -4.83 -10.44 17.15
CA ASP A 17 -4.97 -9.07 16.72
C ASP A 17 -3.70 -8.35 17.15
N TRP A 18 -2.85 -8.00 16.19
CA TRP A 18 -1.46 -7.63 16.46
C TRP A 18 -1.37 -6.29 17.21
N THR A 19 -2.46 -5.52 17.21
CA THR A 19 -2.69 -4.33 18.02
C THR A 19 -4.20 -4.09 18.18
N SER A 20 -4.61 -3.46 19.29
CA SER A 20 -5.98 -2.98 19.51
C SER A 20 -6.21 -1.55 18.99
N GLU A 21 -5.19 -0.92 18.42
CA GLU A 21 -5.26 0.44 17.89
C GLU A 21 -5.61 0.44 16.39
N PRO A 22 -6.26 1.51 15.89
CA PRO A 22 -6.52 1.66 14.46
C PRO A 22 -5.22 1.59 13.66
N LEU A 23 -5.16 0.70 12.68
CA LEU A 23 -3.99 0.47 11.86
C LEU A 23 -4.35 0.52 10.38
N CYS A 24 -3.61 1.29 9.61
CA CYS A 24 -3.67 1.28 8.15
C CYS A 24 -2.33 0.81 7.58
N ILE A 25 -2.39 -0.09 6.61
CA ILE A 25 -1.24 -0.52 5.83
C ILE A 25 -1.43 -0.08 4.38
N LEU A 26 -0.34 0.31 3.71
CA LEU A 26 -0.41 0.60 2.27
C LEU A 26 -0.82 -0.66 1.52
N LYS A 27 -1.82 -0.51 0.65
CA LYS A 27 -2.37 -1.60 -0.14
C LYS A 27 -1.48 -1.79 -1.37
N ASN A 28 -0.90 -2.98 -1.46
CA ASN A 28 -0.33 -3.48 -2.70
C ASN A 28 -1.40 -4.22 -3.51
N VAL A 29 -1.03 -4.72 -4.69
CA VAL A 29 -1.91 -5.46 -5.61
C VAL A 29 -2.71 -6.54 -4.87
N GLY A 30 -4.03 -6.52 -5.03
CA GLY A 30 -4.94 -7.57 -4.57
C GLY A 30 -6.02 -7.11 -3.59
N LYS A 31 -6.57 -8.07 -2.84
CA LYS A 31 -7.59 -7.81 -1.81
C LYS A 31 -6.93 -7.49 -0.48
N CYS A 32 -7.59 -6.66 0.34
CA CYS A 32 -7.15 -6.43 1.71
C CYS A 32 -7.16 -7.73 2.53
N PRO A 33 -6.24 -7.88 3.49
CA PRO A 33 -6.24 -9.02 4.41
C PRO A 33 -7.57 -9.13 5.16
N THR A 34 -7.90 -10.33 5.63
CA THR A 34 -9.11 -10.58 6.42
C THR A 34 -9.17 -9.64 7.62
N GLY A 35 -10.31 -8.97 7.81
CA GLY A 35 -10.51 -7.99 8.89
C GLY A 35 -10.04 -6.57 8.57
N PHE A 36 -9.45 -6.33 7.40
CA PHE A 36 -9.13 -4.99 6.91
C PHE A 36 -10.12 -4.57 5.83
N THR A 37 -10.40 -3.27 5.78
CA THR A 37 -11.24 -2.62 4.78
C THR A 37 -10.41 -1.70 3.89
N ALA A 38 -10.69 -1.70 2.59
CA ALA A 38 -9.99 -0.83 1.65
C ALA A 38 -10.42 0.63 1.85
N HIS A 39 -9.44 1.53 1.83
CA HIS A 39 -9.60 2.96 1.89
C HIS A 39 -8.74 3.63 0.83
N GLU A 40 -9.27 4.69 0.26
CA GLU A 40 -8.59 5.50 -0.73
C GLU A 40 -8.42 6.92 -0.19
N LEU A 41 -7.22 7.47 -0.39
CA LEU A 41 -6.91 8.87 -0.12
C LEU A 41 -6.29 9.47 -1.37
N THR A 42 -6.87 10.56 -1.85
CA THR A 42 -6.32 11.32 -2.98
C THR A 42 -5.80 12.65 -2.49
N LEU A 43 -4.57 12.99 -2.88
CA LEU A 43 -3.95 14.28 -2.64
C LEU A 43 -3.55 14.91 -3.99
N SER A 44 -4.06 16.10 -4.28
CA SER A 44 -3.70 16.85 -5.48
C SER A 44 -3.02 18.16 -5.12
N LEU A 45 -1.83 18.40 -5.66
CA LEU A 45 -0.95 19.50 -5.30
C LEU A 45 -0.34 20.13 -6.55
N GLN A 46 -0.15 21.45 -6.52
CA GLN A 46 0.77 22.12 -7.44
C GLN A 46 2.19 22.04 -6.86
N THR A 47 3.18 21.94 -7.73
CA THR A 47 4.61 21.97 -7.37
C THR A 47 5.39 22.58 -8.51
N ASP A 48 6.49 23.25 -8.17
CA ASP A 48 7.38 23.88 -9.15
C ASP A 48 8.29 22.87 -9.87
N VAL A 49 8.28 21.60 -9.45
CA VAL A 49 9.10 20.53 -10.04
C VAL A 49 8.39 19.92 -11.24
N ASN A 50 9.05 19.94 -12.40
CA ASN A 50 8.51 19.29 -13.60
C ASN A 50 8.75 17.77 -13.58
N PRO A 51 7.89 16.95 -14.22
CA PRO A 51 7.96 15.48 -14.10
C PRO A 51 9.20 14.85 -14.74
N ASN A 52 9.89 15.60 -15.60
CA ASN A 52 11.13 15.20 -16.26
C ASN A 52 12.36 15.93 -15.71
N GLU A 53 12.18 16.71 -14.65
CA GLU A 53 13.28 17.43 -14.01
C GLU A 53 14.20 16.45 -13.29
N LYS A 54 15.51 16.63 -13.48
CA LYS A 54 16.53 15.69 -13.02
C LYS A 54 17.39 16.30 -11.93
N GLY A 55 17.71 15.47 -10.94
CA GLY A 55 18.70 15.80 -9.93
C GLY A 55 20.12 15.75 -10.49
N TYR A 56 21.08 16.12 -9.64
CA TYR A 56 22.51 16.07 -9.96
C TYR A 56 22.99 14.68 -10.38
N ASP A 57 22.35 13.62 -9.90
CA ASP A 57 22.64 12.22 -10.23
C ASP A 57 22.05 11.76 -11.58
N GLY A 58 21.39 12.67 -12.31
CA GLY A 58 20.73 12.41 -13.58
C GLY A 58 19.41 11.65 -13.48
N ARG A 59 18.91 11.37 -12.27
CA ARG A 59 17.62 10.71 -12.04
C ARG A 59 16.51 11.74 -11.93
N ASN A 60 15.29 11.35 -12.32
CA ASN A 60 14.14 12.24 -12.18
C ASN A 60 13.88 12.52 -10.69
N LEU A 61 13.64 13.78 -10.35
CA LEU A 61 13.31 14.23 -8.99
C LEU A 61 11.96 13.67 -8.53
N MET A 62 11.01 13.49 -9.46
CA MET A 62 9.76 12.77 -9.23
C MET A 62 9.63 11.59 -10.18
N ARG A 63 9.20 10.45 -9.64
CA ARG A 63 8.94 9.25 -10.43
C ARG A 63 7.44 9.02 -10.48
N LEU A 64 6.85 9.35 -11.62
CA LEU A 64 5.46 9.03 -11.93
C LEU A 64 5.27 7.53 -12.14
N GLY A 65 4.03 7.06 -11.95
CA GLY A 65 3.61 5.68 -12.20
C GLY A 65 2.95 5.04 -10.99
N PHE A 66 3.03 3.70 -10.93
CA PHE A 66 2.31 2.88 -9.96
C PHE A 66 3.25 2.25 -8.93
N ALA A 67 2.77 2.16 -7.69
CA ALA A 67 3.36 1.41 -6.60
C ALA A 67 2.26 0.53 -5.97
N GLY A 68 2.14 -0.69 -6.48
CA GLY A 68 1.00 -1.54 -6.19
C GLY A 68 -0.29 -0.95 -6.78
N ASP A 69 -1.28 -0.73 -5.94
CA ASP A 69 -2.55 -0.10 -6.34
C ASP A 69 -2.56 1.43 -6.14
N SER A 70 -1.46 1.99 -5.61
CA SER A 70 -1.29 3.44 -5.48
C SER A 70 -0.63 4.02 -6.72
N SER A 71 -0.96 5.26 -7.08
CA SER A 71 -0.39 5.94 -8.25
C SER A 71 0.04 7.37 -7.95
N LEU A 72 1.05 7.83 -8.69
CA LEU A 72 1.44 9.23 -8.78
C LEU A 72 1.42 9.65 -10.24
N GLU A 73 0.58 10.62 -10.55
CA GLU A 73 0.33 11.10 -11.90
C GLU A 73 0.47 12.62 -11.98
N TYR A 74 0.66 13.14 -13.19
CA TYR A 74 0.75 14.56 -13.47
C TYR A 74 -0.20 14.95 -14.60
N SER A 75 -1.09 15.92 -14.33
CA SER A 75 -1.92 16.57 -15.34
C SER A 75 -1.21 17.82 -15.85
N ALA A 76 -0.77 17.80 -17.11
CA ALA A 76 -0.18 18.97 -17.75
C ALA A 76 -1.21 20.08 -18.02
N TYR A 77 -2.50 19.72 -18.14
CA TYR A 77 -3.58 20.68 -18.35
C TYR A 77 -3.83 21.53 -17.09
N ASP A 78 -3.88 20.88 -15.92
CA ASP A 78 -4.12 21.55 -14.63
C ASP A 78 -2.83 21.98 -13.92
N GLY A 79 -1.67 21.50 -14.38
CA GLY A 79 -0.38 21.68 -13.70
C GLY A 79 -0.34 21.01 -12.32
N LEU A 80 -1.08 19.91 -12.15
CA LEU A 80 -1.28 19.24 -10.86
C LEU A 80 -0.63 17.87 -10.83
N TYR A 81 0.01 17.55 -9.71
CA TYR A 81 0.32 16.18 -9.34
C TYR A 81 -0.80 15.61 -8.51
N THR A 82 -1.20 14.39 -8.82
CA THR A 82 -2.21 13.66 -8.08
C THR A 82 -1.60 12.37 -7.56
N LEU A 83 -1.54 12.25 -6.24
CA LEU A 83 -1.16 11.04 -5.52
C LEU A 83 -2.42 10.34 -5.05
N ALA A 84 -2.71 9.17 -5.61
CA ALA A 84 -3.77 8.29 -5.16
C ALA A 84 -3.16 7.16 -4.30
N LEU A 85 -3.42 7.18 -2.99
CA LEU A 85 -2.97 6.16 -2.06
C LEU A 85 -4.10 5.20 -1.76
N GLN A 86 -3.83 3.91 -1.97
CA GLN A 86 -4.70 2.82 -1.52
C GLN A 86 -4.14 2.27 -0.21
N ALA A 87 -4.99 2.12 0.79
CA ALA A 87 -4.65 1.55 2.08
C ALA A 87 -5.69 0.51 2.51
N CYS A 88 -5.26 -0.45 3.31
CA CYS A 88 -6.14 -1.37 4.02
C CYS A 88 -6.13 -0.96 5.49
N CYS A 89 -7.28 -0.56 6.03
CA CYS A 89 -7.39 -0.14 7.42
C CYS A 89 -8.26 -1.11 8.23
N LYS A 90 -7.85 -1.35 9.47
CA LYS A 90 -8.60 -2.06 10.50
C LYS A 90 -8.92 -1.08 11.63
N ARG A 91 -10.17 -1.13 12.10
CA ARG A 91 -10.65 -0.34 13.24
C ARG A 91 -10.53 -1.13 14.53
#